data_AF-A0A2E3W600-F1
#
_entry.id   AF-A0A2E3W600-F1
#
_cell.length_a   1.000
_cell.length_b   1.000
_cell.length_c   1.000
_cell.angle_alpha   90.00
_cell.angle_beta   90.00
_cell.angle_gamma   90.00
#
_symmetry.space_group_name_H-M   'P 1'
#
loop_
_entity.id
_entity.type
_entity.pdbx_description
1 polymer ?
#
loop_
_entity_poly.entity_id
_entity_poly.type
_entity_poly.pdbx_seq_one_letter_code
_entity_poly.pdbx_strand_id
1 'polypeptide(L)' 'MAAAIKESSPLTGIIAEESVVIDFGEHEGKSVLEVSDTHPTYYHYLVEQREKGNFAIKRSKDKIFRLYCHSSRYH' A
#
# COMPACT_ATOMS: atom_id res chain seq x y z
N MET A 1 12.22 27.43 10.11
CA MET A 1 11.80 26.14 10.70
C MET A 1 11.56 25.16 9.57
N ALA A 2 11.94 23.89 9.79
CA ALA A 2 12.30 22.91 8.78
C ALA A 2 11.25 22.65 7.69
N ALA A 3 11.74 22.43 6.47
CA ALA A 3 10.95 22.01 5.31
C ALA A 3 10.26 20.68 5.61
N ALA A 4 8.93 20.66 5.60
CA ALA A 4 8.15 19.44 5.58
C ALA A 4 8.44 18.74 4.24
N ILE A 5 9.33 17.75 4.31
CA ILE A 5 9.54 16.76 3.26
C ILE A 5 8.18 16.20 2.84
N LYS A 6 7.91 16.29 1.53
CA LYS A 6 6.66 15.93 0.85
C LYS A 6 5.94 14.76 1.54
N GLU A 7 4.69 15.00 1.90
CA GLU A 7 3.65 14.05 2.32
C GLU A 7 3.74 12.78 1.47
N SER A 8 4.54 11.83 1.93
CA SER A 8 4.71 10.54 1.28
C SER A 8 3.99 9.54 2.17
N SER A 9 2.89 8.96 1.65
CA SER A 9 2.09 8.03 2.42
C SER A 9 2.97 6.88 2.93
N PRO A 10 2.85 6.49 4.20
CA PRO A 10 3.72 5.50 4.81
C PRO A 10 3.61 4.12 4.15
N LEU A 11 2.52 3.85 3.42
CA LEU A 11 2.34 2.65 2.62
C LEU A 11 2.85 2.76 1.18
N THR A 12 2.53 3.86 0.50
CA THR A 12 2.68 4.01 -0.96
C THR A 12 3.78 4.99 -1.37
N GLY A 13 4.39 5.66 -0.40
CA GLY A 13 5.45 6.65 -0.60
C GLY A 13 4.95 7.84 -1.41
N ILE A 14 5.53 8.02 -2.59
CA ILE A 14 5.20 9.13 -3.51
C ILE A 14 3.95 8.88 -4.36
N ILE A 15 3.30 7.72 -4.20
CA ILE A 15 2.15 7.28 -5.01
C ILE A 15 0.86 7.58 -4.25
N ALA A 16 -0.13 8.15 -4.93
CA ALA A 16 -1.44 8.42 -4.35
C ALA A 16 -2.16 7.12 -3.95
N GLU A 17 -2.66 7.06 -2.72
CA GLU A 17 -3.30 5.87 -2.13
C GLU A 17 -4.60 5.47 -2.84
N GLU A 18 -5.30 6.43 -3.43
CA GLU A 18 -6.48 6.17 -4.28
C GLU A 18 -6.14 5.36 -5.53
N SER A 19 -4.91 5.52 -6.05
CA SER A 19 -4.43 4.87 -7.26
C SER A 19 -3.81 3.50 -6.98
N VAL A 20 -3.62 3.14 -5.71
CA VAL A 20 -3.08 1.85 -5.28
C VAL A 20 -4.23 0.96 -4.85
N VAL A 21 -4.43 -0.15 -5.55
CA VAL A 21 -5.41 -1.19 -5.21
C VAL A 21 -4.71 -2.39 -4.62
N ILE A 22 -5.37 -3.05 -3.68
CA ILE A 22 -4.87 -4.27 -3.05
C ILE A 22 -5.14 -5.44 -4.00
N ASP A 23 -4.14 -6.26 -4.28
CA ASP A 23 -4.24 -7.42 -5.20
C ASP A 23 -4.15 -8.77 -4.44
N PHE A 24 -4.42 -8.76 -3.12
CA PHE A 24 -4.32 -9.94 -2.26
C PHE A 24 -5.28 -9.86 -1.05
N GLY A 25 -5.60 -11.03 -0.49
CA GLY A 25 -6.41 -11.14 0.72
C GLY A 25 -7.90 -10.86 0.49
N GLU A 26 -8.64 -10.58 1.57
CA GLU A 26 -10.10 -10.34 1.52
C GLU A 26 -10.47 -8.95 0.96
N HIS A 27 -9.50 -8.05 0.86
CA HIS A 27 -9.67 -6.69 0.35
C HIS A 27 -9.13 -6.52 -1.07
N GLU A 28 -8.95 -7.63 -1.80
CA GLU A 28 -8.56 -7.63 -3.21
C GLU A 28 -9.54 -6.76 -4.04
N GLY A 29 -8.97 -5.87 -4.86
CA GLY A 29 -9.71 -4.93 -5.70
C GLY A 29 -10.07 -3.61 -5.03
N LYS A 30 -9.90 -3.47 -3.71
CA LYS A 30 -10.14 -2.20 -3.01
C LYS A 30 -8.92 -1.29 -3.06
N SER A 31 -9.15 0.02 -3.19
CA SER A 31 -8.07 1.01 -3.08
C SER A 31 -7.57 1.13 -1.64
N VAL A 32 -6.28 1.40 -1.49
CA VAL A 32 -5.64 1.65 -0.18
C VAL A 32 -6.36 2.77 0.57
N LEU A 33 -6.82 3.81 -0.12
CA LEU A 33 -7.63 4.88 0.46
C LEU A 33 -8.96 4.38 1.03
N GLU A 34 -9.65 3.48 0.33
CA GLU A 34 -10.92 2.93 0.83
C GLU A 34 -10.66 2.05 2.05
N VAL A 35 -9.56 1.30 2.05
CA VAL A 35 -9.16 0.44 3.17
C VAL A 35 -8.69 1.27 4.36
N SER A 36 -8.04 2.42 4.16
CA SER A 36 -7.68 3.30 5.27
C SER A 36 -8.91 3.90 5.97
N ASP A 37 -9.96 4.23 5.21
CA ASP A 37 -11.22 4.77 5.74
C ASP A 37 -12.09 3.68 6.39
N THR A 38 -12.25 2.54 5.73
CA THR A 38 -13.12 1.44 6.19
C THR A 38 -12.46 0.53 7.22
N HIS A 39 -11.15 0.32 7.12
CA HIS A 39 -10.39 -0.65 7.93
C HIS A 39 -9.02 -0.08 8.34
N PRO A 40 -8.98 0.94 9.22
CA PRO A 40 -7.74 1.60 9.64
C PRO A 40 -6.73 0.62 10.28
N THR A 41 -7.20 -0.42 10.96
CA THR A 41 -6.35 -1.48 11.53
C THR A 41 -5.61 -2.27 10.43
N TYR A 42 -6.30 -2.58 9.34
CA TYR A 42 -5.71 -3.28 8.21
C TYR A 42 -4.71 -2.38 7.49
N TYR A 43 -5.03 -1.10 7.32
CA TYR A 43 -4.08 -0.13 6.79
C TYR A 43 -2.79 -0.03 7.61
N HIS A 44 -2.88 -0.03 8.94
CA HIS A 44 -1.71 -0.08 9.81
C HIS A 44 -0.88 -1.33 9.60
N TYR A 45 -1.52 -2.50 9.55
CA TYR A 45 -0.85 -3.76 9.20
C TYR A 45 -0.16 -3.66 7.84
N LEU A 46 -0.79 -3.00 6.86
CA LEU A 46 -0.22 -2.82 5.55
C LEU A 46 1.10 -2.04 5.60
N VAL A 47 1.11 -0.94 6.37
CA VAL A 47 2.30 -0.10 6.58
C VAL A 47 3.43 -0.89 7.23
N GLU A 48 3.15 -1.63 8.31
CA GLU A 48 4.17 -2.41 9.03
C GLU A 48 4.82 -3.48 8.14
N GLN A 49 4.03 -4.17 7.33
CA GLN A 49 4.52 -5.20 6.41
C GLN A 49 5.30 -4.60 5.24
N ARG A 50 4.96 -3.39 4.80
CA ARG A 50 5.75 -2.64 3.82
C ARG A 50 7.11 -2.26 4.40
N GLU A 51 7.18 -1.83 5.65
CA GLU A 51 8.46 -1.60 6.35
C GLU A 51 9.30 -2.88 6.47
N LYS A 52 8.64 -4.03 6.63
CA LYS A 52 9.30 -5.35 6.59
C LYS A 52 9.79 -5.77 5.19
N GLY A 53 9.44 -5.02 4.14
CA GLY A 53 9.78 -5.36 2.75
C GLY A 53 8.95 -6.49 2.14
N ASN A 54 7.83 -6.86 2.78
CA ASN A 54 6.94 -7.92 2.30
C ASN A 54 5.95 -7.44 1.24
N PHE A 55 5.84 -6.12 1.01
CA PHE A 55 4.96 -5.57 -0.02
C PHE A 55 5.73 -4.95 -1.18
N ALA A 56 5.19 -5.17 -2.38
CA ALA A 56 5.66 -4.58 -3.61
C ALA A 56 4.51 -3.86 -4.31
N ILE A 57 4.73 -2.63 -4.77
CA ILE A 57 3.75 -1.90 -5.58
C ILE A 57 4.18 -2.00 -7.03
N LYS A 58 3.31 -2.55 -7.88
CA LYS A 58 3.55 -2.64 -9.32
C LYS A 58 2.55 -1.80 -10.07
N ARG A 59 3.05 -0.96 -10.99
CA ARG A 59 2.21 -0.15 -11.86
C ARG A 59 1.74 -0.99 -13.06
N SER A 60 0.44 -1.02 -13.30
CA SER A 60 -0.16 -1.61 -14.50
C SER A 60 -0.22 -0.61 -15.66
N LYS A 61 -0.46 -1.10 -16.88
CA LYS A 61 -0.64 -0.27 -18.09
C LYS A 61 -1.83 0.69 -17.96
N ASP A 62 -2.81 0.33 -17.14
CA ASP A 62 -4.04 1.10 -16.88
C ASP A 62 -3.84 2.27 -15.90
N LYS A 63 -2.59 2.64 -15.60
CA LYS A 63 -2.22 3.66 -14.58
C LYS A 63 -2.62 3.32 -13.15
N ILE A 64 -3.20 2.15 -12.92
CA ILE A 64 -3.51 1.62 -11.59
C ILE A 64 -2.26 0.97 -11.01
N PHE A 65 -1.97 1.23 -9.75
CA PHE A 65 -0.93 0.56 -8.99
C PHE A 65 -1.56 -0.58 -8.21
N ARG A 66 -0.96 -1.76 -8.27
CA ARG A 66 -1.42 -2.93 -7.53
C ARG A 66 -0.41 -3.23 -6.42
N LEU A 67 -0.90 -3.32 -5.19
CA LEU A 67 -0.13 -3.71 -4.02
C LEU A 67 -0.11 -5.24 -3.98
N TYR A 68 1.09 -5.82 -4.05
CA TYR A 68 1.35 -7.24 -4.01
C TYR A 68 2.02 -7.62 -2.71
N CYS A 69 1.57 -8.73 -2.11
CA CYS A 69 2.24 -9.38 -0.99
C CYS A 69 3.26 -10.39 -1.50
N HIS A 70 4.55 -10.09 -1.29
CA HIS A 70 5.66 -11.01 -1.51
C HIS A 70 5.87 -11.92 -0.28
N SER A 71 4.79 -12.45 0.29
CA SER A 71 4.84 -13.54 1.28
C SER A 71 5.28 -14.83 0.58
N SER A 72 6.54 -14.88 0.18
CA SER A 72 7.21 -16.09 -0.29
C SER A 72 8.63 -16.08 0.25
N ARG A 73 8.76 -16.56 1.49
CA ARG A 73 9.86 -17.38 2.01
C ARG A 73 9.71 -17.53 3.53
N TYR A 74 8.90 -18.49 3.94
CA TYR A 74 9.30 -19.29 5.09
C TYR A 74 10.20 -20.38 4.52
N HIS A 75 11.47 -20.36 4.94
CA HIS A 75 12.47 -21.36 4.59
C HIS A 75 12.45 -22.50 5.62
#